data_AF-A0A6A5V6K5-F1
#
_entry.id   AF-A0A6A5V6K5-F1
#
_cell.length_a   1.000
_cell.length_b   1.000
_cell.length_c   1.000
_cell.angle_alpha   90.00
_cell.angle_beta   90.00
_cell.angle_gamma   90.00
#
_symmetry.space_group_name_H-M   'P 1'
#
loop_
_entity.id
_entity.type
_entity.pdbx_description
1 polymer ?
#
loop_
_entity_poly.entity_id
_entity_poly.type
_entity_poly.pdbx_seq_one_letter_code
_entity_poly.pdbx_strand_id
1 'polypeptide(L)'
;MPINRRKPYKYKVQKPREKKTQKRDLTAVERAFAVGASMHSMATNKEIAALFDPPTTKDAIAKLVRRIRDRADQEGISITNPTLYETLPGRGRPELLDDAQKKRIIEIVTQDRAHREKEPLQAIKDGDFDELPPMSVSTFENVMYEAGIAINGRSRTTPIDIRKATT
;
A
#
# COMPACT_ATOMS: atom_id res chain seq x y z
N MET A 1 -37.33 -11.22 39.17
CA MET A 1 -36.48 -10.91 37.98
C MET A 1 -36.44 -9.39 37.80
N PRO A 2 -35.28 -8.77 37.53
CA PRO A 2 -35.24 -7.33 37.36
C PRO A 2 -35.80 -6.96 35.97
N ILE A 3 -36.90 -6.20 35.96
CA ILE A 3 -37.57 -5.75 34.73
C ILE A 3 -36.83 -4.52 34.22
N ASN A 4 -36.14 -4.66 33.09
CA ASN A 4 -35.42 -3.56 32.46
C ASN A 4 -36.41 -2.53 31.89
N ARG A 5 -36.45 -1.34 32.49
CA ARG A 5 -37.38 -0.25 32.14
C ARG A 5 -36.93 0.62 30.96
N ARG A 6 -35.73 0.38 30.42
CA ARG A 6 -35.21 1.20 29.32
C ARG A 6 -35.83 0.75 27.99
N LYS A 7 -36.40 1.70 27.24
CA LYS A 7 -36.88 1.43 25.88
C LYS A 7 -35.70 0.98 25.01
N PRO A 8 -35.89 -0.03 24.14
CA PRO A 8 -34.83 -0.47 23.24
C PRO A 8 -34.41 0.68 22.33
N TYR A 9 -33.10 0.88 22.20
CA TYR A 9 -32.52 1.95 21.40
C TYR A 9 -32.82 1.69 19.91
N LYS A 10 -33.62 2.55 19.28
CA LYS A 10 -33.85 2.51 17.83
C LYS A 10 -32.65 3.13 17.11
N TYR A 11 -31.81 2.29 16.53
CA TYR A 11 -30.76 2.73 15.62
C TYR A 11 -31.37 3.40 14.39
N LYS A 12 -30.78 4.53 13.96
CA LYS A 12 -31.19 5.18 12.72
C LYS A 12 -30.87 4.25 11.56
N VAL A 13 -31.90 3.85 10.80
CA VAL A 13 -31.72 3.07 9.57
C VAL A 13 -30.88 3.93 8.61
N GLN A 14 -29.67 3.47 8.28
CA GLN A 14 -28.86 4.14 7.27
C GLN A 14 -29.56 3.96 5.92
N LYS A 15 -30.07 5.06 5.36
CA LYS A 15 -30.58 5.05 3.98
C LYS A 15 -29.39 4.90 3.03
N PRO A 16 -29.43 3.98 2.05
CA PRO A 16 -28.38 3.89 1.05
C PRO A 16 -28.26 5.23 0.32
N ARG A 17 -27.04 5.77 0.24
CA ARG A 17 -26.77 6.99 -0.53
C ARG A 17 -26.66 6.62 -1.99
N GLU A 18 -27.59 7.11 -2.81
CA GLU A 18 -27.45 7.05 -4.26
C GLU A 18 -26.25 7.89 -4.68
N LYS A 19 -25.34 7.29 -5.46
CA LYS A 19 -24.19 8.00 -6.00
C LYS A 19 -24.70 8.87 -7.16
N LYS A 20 -24.47 10.18 -7.08
CA LYS A 20 -24.86 11.16 -8.12
C LYS A 20 -24.22 10.90 -9.50
N THR A 21 -23.17 10.08 -9.56
CA THR A 21 -22.41 9.83 -10.78
C THR A 21 -21.93 8.38 -10.78
N GLN A 22 -22.05 7.73 -11.93
CA GLN A 22 -21.39 6.45 -12.17
C GLN A 22 -19.88 6.69 -12.16
N LYS A 23 -19.16 5.98 -11.30
CA LYS A 23 -17.70 6.06 -11.22
C LYS A 23 -17.13 4.96 -12.10
N ARG A 24 -16.38 5.33 -13.13
CA ARG A 24 -15.58 4.42 -13.95
C ARG A 24 -14.12 4.80 -13.84
N ASP A 25 -13.25 3.79 -13.78
CA ASP A 25 -11.82 3.99 -13.88
C ASP A 25 -11.40 4.08 -15.35
N LEU A 26 -10.51 5.03 -15.65
CA LEU A 26 -9.96 5.20 -16.99
C LEU A 26 -9.03 4.03 -17.35
N THR A 27 -9.20 3.49 -18.56
CA THR A 27 -8.29 2.50 -19.14
C THR A 27 -6.90 3.11 -19.36
N ALA A 28 -5.88 2.27 -19.59
CA ALA A 28 -4.53 2.75 -19.86
C ALA A 28 -4.48 3.69 -21.08
N VAL A 29 -5.21 3.34 -22.15
CA VAL A 29 -5.32 4.15 -23.38
C VAL A 29 -5.96 5.50 -23.09
N GLU A 30 -7.06 5.52 -22.33
CA GLU A 30 -7.75 6.76 -21.96
C GLU A 30 -6.88 7.65 -21.06
N ARG A 31 -6.05 7.05 -20.18
CA ARG A 31 -5.09 7.80 -19.37
C ARG A 31 -3.98 8.39 -20.23
N ALA A 32 -3.44 7.63 -21.18
CA ALA A 32 -2.43 8.10 -22.13
C ALA A 32 -2.98 9.26 -22.97
N PHE A 33 -4.21 9.13 -23.47
CA PHE A 33 -4.90 10.20 -24.17
C PHE A 33 -5.09 11.44 -23.28
N ALA A 34 -5.59 11.30 -22.06
CA ALA A 34 -5.80 12.42 -21.14
C ALA A 34 -4.50 13.18 -20.82
N VAL A 35 -3.41 12.45 -20.55
CA VAL A 35 -2.10 13.05 -20.25
C VAL A 35 -1.48 13.66 -21.50
N GLY A 36 -1.55 12.97 -22.64
CA GLY A 36 -1.09 13.48 -23.92
C GLY A 36 -1.77 14.79 -24.29
N ALA A 37 -3.10 14.83 -24.22
CA ALA A 37 -3.90 16.02 -24.45
C ALA A 37 -3.57 17.14 -23.45
N SER A 38 -3.43 16.83 -22.16
CA SER A 38 -3.13 17.84 -21.14
C SER A 38 -1.71 18.43 -21.25
N MET A 39 -0.74 17.66 -21.75
CA MET A 39 0.67 18.07 -21.80
C MET A 39 1.15 18.61 -23.14
N HIS A 40 0.59 18.11 -24.25
CA HIS A 40 1.07 18.43 -25.60
C HIS A 40 0.06 19.23 -26.42
N SER A 41 -1.16 19.43 -25.92
CA SER A 41 -2.17 20.26 -26.57
C SER A 41 -2.54 21.47 -25.71
N MET A 42 -3.32 22.38 -26.30
CA MET A 42 -3.91 23.53 -25.58
C MET A 42 -5.26 23.20 -24.90
N ALA A 43 -5.68 21.94 -24.91
CA ALA A 43 -6.97 21.54 -24.33
C ALA A 43 -6.99 21.72 -22.81
N THR A 44 -8.09 22.25 -22.29
CA THR A 44 -8.22 22.39 -20.83
C THR A 44 -8.59 21.07 -20.19
N ASN A 45 -8.16 20.83 -18.94
CA ASN A 45 -8.56 19.63 -18.19
C ASN A 45 -10.09 19.49 -18.05
N LYS A 46 -10.86 20.57 -18.22
CA LYS A 46 -12.33 20.53 -18.23
C LYS A 46 -12.87 19.95 -19.54
N GLU A 47 -12.32 20.39 -20.67
CA GLU A 47 -12.67 19.85 -22.00
C GLU A 47 -12.31 18.38 -22.10
N ILE A 48 -11.10 18.01 -21.68
CA ILE A 48 -10.64 16.61 -21.69
C ILE A 48 -11.56 15.74 -20.82
N ALA A 49 -12.02 16.23 -19.67
CA ALA A 49 -12.95 15.50 -18.78
C ALA A 49 -14.30 15.20 -19.43
N ALA A 50 -14.79 16.12 -20.26
CA ALA A 50 -16.06 16.01 -20.95
C ALA A 50 -16.03 15.03 -22.13
N LEU A 51 -14.86 14.67 -22.64
CA LEU A 51 -14.70 13.72 -23.75
C LEU A 51 -14.90 12.25 -23.35
N PHE A 52 -14.87 11.94 -22.05
CA PHE A 52 -15.03 10.57 -21.56
C PHE A 52 -16.51 10.23 -21.33
N ASP A 53 -16.86 8.96 -21.53
CA ASP A 53 -18.18 8.41 -21.16
C ASP A 53 -18.01 7.27 -20.12
N PRO A 54 -18.57 7.40 -18.90
CA PRO A 54 -19.17 8.62 -18.35
C PRO A 54 -18.15 9.76 -18.16
N PRO A 55 -18.60 11.03 -18.16
CA PRO A 55 -17.72 12.18 -17.96
C PRO A 55 -16.95 12.08 -16.64
N THR A 56 -15.66 12.43 -16.71
CA THR A 56 -14.82 12.50 -15.50
C THR A 56 -14.78 13.92 -14.96
N THR A 57 -14.09 14.14 -13.84
CA THR A 57 -13.90 15.49 -13.28
C THR A 57 -12.56 16.08 -13.72
N LYS A 58 -12.52 17.40 -13.90
CA LYS A 58 -11.28 18.17 -14.12
C LYS A 58 -10.19 17.79 -13.10
N ASP A 59 -10.59 17.62 -11.84
CA ASP A 59 -9.68 17.26 -10.73
C ASP A 59 -9.12 15.85 -10.88
N ALA A 60 -9.89 14.91 -11.42
CA ALA A 60 -9.41 13.55 -11.67
C ALA A 60 -8.30 13.56 -12.72
N ILE A 61 -8.44 14.35 -13.79
CA ILE A 61 -7.41 14.52 -14.82
C ILE A 61 -6.18 15.22 -14.24
N ALA A 62 -6.35 16.29 -13.48
CA ALA A 62 -5.22 16.98 -12.86
C ALA A 62 -4.41 16.05 -11.94
N LYS A 63 -5.09 15.22 -11.13
CA LYS A 63 -4.46 14.21 -10.27
C LYS A 63 -3.82 13.08 -11.08
N LEU A 64 -4.39 12.70 -12.21
CA LEU A 64 -3.81 11.71 -13.11
C LEU A 64 -2.49 12.22 -13.69
N VAL A 65 -2.48 13.42 -14.27
CA VAL A 65 -1.28 14.04 -14.87
C VAL A 65 -0.17 14.16 -13.83
N ARG A 66 -0.49 14.65 -12.63
CA ARG A 66 0.48 14.77 -11.54
C ARG A 66 1.09 13.41 -11.18
N ARG A 67 0.27 12.38 -10.94
CA ARG A 67 0.76 11.04 -10.57
C ARG A 67 1.68 10.43 -11.63
N ILE A 68 1.37 10.64 -12.90
CA ILE A 68 2.16 10.08 -13.99
C ILE A 68 3.50 10.82 -14.13
N ARG A 69 3.54 12.14 -13.90
CA ARG A 69 4.81 12.88 -13.80
C ARG A 69 5.65 12.39 -12.62
N ASP A 70 5.06 12.35 -11.43
CA ASP A 70 5.76 11.91 -10.22
C ASP A 70 6.34 10.49 -10.41
N ARG A 71 5.60 9.60 -11.08
CA ARG A 71 6.05 8.24 -11.40
C ARG A 71 7.14 8.20 -12.48
N ALA A 72 6.99 8.98 -13.55
CA ALA A 72 7.99 9.10 -14.61
C ALA A 72 9.34 9.59 -14.04
N ASP A 73 9.29 10.57 -13.14
CA ASP A 73 10.46 11.11 -12.46
C ASP A 73 11.10 10.08 -11.52
N GLN A 74 10.29 9.30 -10.79
CA GLN A 74 10.76 8.23 -9.90
C GLN A 74 11.43 7.08 -10.65
N GLU A 75 10.85 6.63 -11.76
CA GLU A 75 11.36 5.52 -12.56
C GLU A 75 12.46 5.97 -13.56
N GLY A 76 12.62 7.28 -13.78
CA GLY A 76 13.55 7.83 -14.77
C GLY A 76 13.14 7.56 -16.22
N ILE A 77 11.84 7.38 -16.47
CA ILE A 77 11.28 6.96 -17.75
C ILE A 77 10.54 8.13 -18.42
N SER A 78 10.59 8.21 -19.74
CA SER A 78 9.81 9.21 -20.50
C SER A 78 8.30 9.02 -20.34
N ILE A 79 7.55 10.13 -20.25
CA ILE A 79 6.09 10.17 -20.13
C ILE A 79 5.38 9.41 -21.27
N THR A 80 6.02 9.29 -22.44
CA THR A 80 5.48 8.59 -23.61
C THR A 80 5.45 7.06 -23.43
N ASN A 81 6.12 6.52 -22.40
CA ASN A 81 6.17 5.06 -22.21
C ASN A 81 4.79 4.50 -21.79
N PRO A 82 4.22 3.52 -22.53
CA PRO A 82 2.91 2.95 -22.22
C PRO A 82 2.83 2.31 -20.82
N THR A 83 3.94 1.82 -20.27
CA THR A 83 3.96 1.14 -18.95
C THR A 83 3.55 2.06 -17.80
N LEU A 84 3.72 3.38 -17.94
CA LEU A 84 3.30 4.37 -16.94
C LEU A 84 1.79 4.44 -16.75
N TYR A 85 1.02 4.07 -17.80
CA TYR A 85 -0.42 4.18 -17.85
C TYR A 85 -1.15 2.90 -17.42
N GLU A 86 -0.42 1.80 -17.24
CA GLU A 86 -1.00 0.55 -16.78
C GLU A 86 -1.50 0.66 -15.33
N THR A 87 -2.54 -0.10 -15.00
CA THR A 87 -3.00 -0.21 -13.60
C THR A 87 -2.03 -1.12 -12.87
N LEU A 88 -1.11 -0.55 -12.08
CA LEU A 88 -0.34 -1.37 -11.17
C LEU A 88 -1.28 -1.99 -10.12
N PRO A 89 -1.32 -3.32 -9.97
CA PRO A 89 -2.00 -3.94 -8.85
C PRO A 89 -1.20 -3.62 -7.58
N GLY A 90 -1.63 -2.60 -6.84
CA GLY A 90 -0.92 -2.17 -5.65
C GLY A 90 -1.65 -1.06 -4.90
N ARG A 91 -2.56 -1.44 -4.01
CA ARG A 91 -2.85 -0.61 -2.84
C ARG A 91 -2.05 -1.19 -1.69
N GLY A 92 -1.05 -0.45 -1.22
CA GLY A 92 -0.22 -0.87 -0.10
C GLY A 92 0.75 0.22 0.31
N ARG A 93 1.21 0.13 1.56
CA ARG A 93 2.41 0.85 1.99
C ARG A 93 3.59 0.27 1.21
N PRO A 94 4.51 1.09 0.67
CA PRO A 94 5.74 0.56 0.10
C PRO A 94 6.44 -0.33 1.13
N GLU A 95 7.06 -1.42 0.69
CA GLU A 95 7.79 -2.30 1.60
C GLU A 95 8.87 -1.50 2.32
N LEU A 96 8.97 -1.69 3.64
CA LEU A 96 9.92 -0.96 4.48
C LEU A 96 11.37 -1.37 4.18
N LEU A 97 11.55 -2.59 3.64
CA LEU A 97 12.84 -3.21 3.39
C LEU A 97 12.92 -3.66 1.95
N ASP A 98 14.03 -3.32 1.30
CA ASP A 98 14.40 -3.85 -0.01
C ASP A 98 14.87 -5.31 0.09
N ASP A 99 14.86 -6.05 -1.01
CA ASP A 99 15.25 -7.45 -1.05
C ASP A 99 16.71 -7.65 -0.61
N ALA A 100 17.59 -6.70 -0.92
CA ALA A 100 18.97 -6.69 -0.43
C ALA A 100 19.05 -6.57 1.09
N GLN A 101 18.20 -5.72 1.69
CA GLN A 101 18.13 -5.53 3.13
C GLN A 101 17.58 -6.78 3.81
N LYS A 102 16.53 -7.40 3.26
CA LYS A 102 16.00 -8.68 3.76
C LYS A 102 17.06 -9.77 3.78
N LYS A 103 17.84 -9.91 2.69
CA LYS A 103 18.97 -10.85 2.63
C LYS A 103 20.02 -10.56 3.69
N ARG A 104 20.36 -9.29 3.91
CA ARG A 104 21.33 -8.91 4.95
C ARG A 104 20.87 -9.30 6.36
N ILE A 105 19.59 -9.11 6.67
CA ILE A 105 19.01 -9.57 7.94
C ILE A 105 19.17 -11.10 8.08
N ILE A 106 18.85 -11.84 7.02
CA ILE A 106 18.98 -13.30 6.99
C ILE A 106 20.43 -13.73 7.22
N GLU A 107 21.39 -13.10 6.56
CA GLU A 107 22.82 -13.36 6.75
C GLU A 107 23.24 -13.17 8.22
N ILE A 108 22.89 -12.03 8.83
CA ILE A 108 23.25 -11.72 10.22
C ILE A 108 22.66 -12.77 11.18
N VAL A 109 21.40 -13.16 10.99
CA VAL A 109 20.72 -14.13 11.86
C VAL A 109 21.25 -15.55 11.67
N THR A 110 21.66 -15.92 10.45
CA THR A 110 22.15 -17.25 10.14
C THR A 110 23.66 -17.42 10.33
N GLN A 111 24.38 -16.32 10.58
CA GLN A 111 25.83 -16.31 10.76
C GLN A 111 26.28 -17.22 11.90
N ASP A 112 25.71 -17.07 13.10
CA ASP A 112 26.06 -17.87 14.28
C ASP A 112 24.84 -18.30 15.09
N ARG A 113 25.01 -19.36 15.88
CA ARG A 113 23.97 -19.86 16.79
C ARG A 113 23.52 -18.78 17.79
N ALA A 114 24.43 -17.94 18.25
CA ALA A 114 24.12 -16.86 19.18
C ALA A 114 23.14 -15.84 18.57
N HIS A 115 23.34 -15.44 17.31
CA HIS A 115 22.43 -14.55 16.60
C HIS A 115 21.08 -15.21 16.29
N ARG A 116 21.10 -16.52 15.96
CA ARG A 116 19.88 -17.28 15.69
C ARG A 116 18.99 -17.52 16.92
N GLU A 117 19.58 -17.61 18.10
CA GLU A 117 18.87 -17.82 19.38
C GLU A 117 18.63 -16.50 20.15
N LYS A 118 19.02 -15.36 19.58
CA LYS A 118 18.81 -14.04 20.18
C LYS A 118 17.36 -13.62 20.02
N GLU A 119 16.77 -13.15 21.13
CA GLU A 119 15.42 -12.55 21.09
C GLU A 119 15.41 -11.33 20.15
N PRO A 120 14.44 -11.21 19.22
CA PRO A 120 14.41 -10.16 18.21
C PRO A 120 14.48 -8.73 18.78
N LEU A 121 13.79 -8.50 19.89
CA LEU A 121 13.82 -7.20 20.57
C LEU A 121 15.22 -6.88 21.10
N GLN A 122 15.95 -7.89 21.57
CA GLN A 122 17.30 -7.74 22.08
C GLN A 122 18.28 -7.52 20.94
N ALA A 123 18.15 -8.26 19.83
CA ALA A 123 18.98 -8.05 18.63
C ALA A 123 18.85 -6.63 18.06
N ILE A 124 17.63 -6.08 18.02
CA ILE A 124 17.38 -4.69 17.58
C ILE A 124 17.95 -3.69 18.60
N LYS A 125 17.80 -3.93 19.90
CA LYS A 125 18.33 -3.02 20.94
C LYS A 125 19.84 -3.00 21.03
N ASP A 126 20.48 -4.13 20.78
CA ASP A 126 21.94 -4.28 20.84
C ASP A 126 22.63 -3.72 19.59
N GLY A 127 21.86 -3.24 18.60
CA GLY A 127 22.39 -2.61 17.39
C GLY A 127 22.85 -3.57 16.30
N ASP A 128 22.47 -4.86 16.36
CA ASP A 128 22.88 -5.88 15.37
C ASP A 128 22.45 -5.49 13.93
N PHE A 129 21.50 -4.57 13.79
CA PHE A 129 20.92 -4.11 12.52
C PHE A 129 21.06 -2.60 12.29
N ASP A 130 21.99 -1.91 12.95
CA ASP A 130 22.14 -0.44 12.85
C ASP A 130 22.44 0.07 11.42
N GLU A 131 22.99 -0.80 10.55
CA GLU A 131 23.22 -0.51 9.12
C GLU A 131 21.92 -0.51 8.29
N LEU A 132 20.81 -0.98 8.85
CA LEU A 132 19.51 -1.10 8.19
C LEU A 132 18.54 -0.03 8.68
N PRO A 133 17.51 0.33 7.88
CA PRO A 133 16.49 1.25 8.34
C PRO A 133 15.80 0.71 9.61
N PRO A 134 15.44 1.60 10.54
CA PRO A 134 14.84 1.20 11.81
C PRO A 134 13.57 0.40 11.56
N MET A 135 13.54 -0.80 12.11
CA MET A 135 12.45 -1.76 11.90
C MET A 135 11.84 -2.23 13.21
N SER A 136 10.61 -2.67 13.13
CA SER A 136 9.91 -3.25 14.28
C SER A 136 10.21 -4.75 14.41
N VAL A 137 10.02 -5.30 15.62
CA VAL A 137 10.13 -6.75 15.87
C VAL A 137 9.25 -7.56 14.91
N SER A 138 8.03 -7.10 14.63
CA SER A 138 7.13 -7.79 13.71
C SER A 138 7.63 -7.76 12.26
N THR A 139 8.28 -6.67 11.83
CA THR A 139 8.93 -6.60 10.53
C THR A 139 10.03 -7.64 10.41
N PHE A 140 10.90 -7.74 11.43
CA PHE A 140 11.97 -8.73 11.48
C PHE A 140 11.42 -10.18 11.50
N GLU A 141 10.43 -10.47 12.34
CA GLU A 141 9.81 -11.80 12.42
C GLU A 141 9.16 -12.21 11.09
N ASN A 142 8.51 -11.27 10.38
CA ASN A 142 7.94 -11.53 9.06
C ASN A 142 9.01 -11.88 8.03
N VAL A 143 10.15 -11.17 8.01
CA VAL A 143 11.27 -11.48 7.10
C VAL A 143 11.77 -12.91 7.33
N MET A 144 11.86 -13.33 8.58
CA MET A 144 12.33 -14.67 8.94
C MET A 144 11.31 -15.75 8.61
N TYR A 145 10.02 -15.45 8.79
CA TYR A 145 8.93 -16.33 8.39
C TYR A 145 8.90 -16.52 6.86
N GLU A 146 9.01 -15.44 6.09
CA GLU A 146 9.08 -15.48 4.62
C GLU A 146 10.29 -16.28 4.13
N ALA A 147 11.41 -16.19 4.84
CA ALA A 147 12.62 -16.96 4.55
C ALA A 147 12.56 -18.43 5.04
N GLY A 148 11.53 -18.82 5.79
CA GLY A 148 11.41 -20.16 6.39
C GLY A 148 12.41 -20.44 7.52
N ILE A 149 12.95 -19.39 8.15
CA ILE A 149 13.99 -19.51 9.18
C ILE A 149 13.35 -19.51 10.57
N ALA A 150 13.57 -20.60 11.31
CA ALA A 150 13.17 -20.68 12.72
C ALA A 150 14.21 -19.99 13.62
N ILE A 151 13.71 -19.03 14.41
CA ILE A 151 14.45 -18.26 15.42
C ILE A 151 14.00 -18.73 16.81
N ASN A 152 14.90 -18.78 17.79
CA ASN A 152 14.63 -19.15 19.19
C ASN A 152 13.92 -20.50 19.41
N GLY A 153 14.09 -21.47 18.50
CA GLY A 153 13.44 -22.78 18.61
C GLY A 153 11.89 -22.74 18.60
N ARG A 154 11.27 -21.58 18.31
CA ARG A 154 9.82 -21.40 18.24
C ARG A 154 9.38 -21.24 16.80
N SER A 155 8.76 -22.27 16.23
CA SER A 155 7.83 -22.09 15.11
C SER A 155 6.55 -21.47 15.66
N ARG A 156 6.33 -20.16 15.53
CA ARG A 156 5.02 -19.57 15.87
C ARG A 156 4.03 -19.91 14.76
N THR A 157 3.24 -20.96 14.96
CA THR A 157 2.13 -21.39 14.09
C THR A 157 0.82 -20.64 14.36
N THR A 158 0.86 -19.32 14.61
CA THR A 158 -0.37 -18.53 14.63
C THR A 158 -0.16 -17.17 13.98
N PRO A 159 -0.94 -16.81 12.95
CA PRO A 159 -0.98 -15.46 12.43
C PRO A 159 -1.32 -14.49 13.57
N ILE A 160 -0.58 -13.39 13.69
CA ILE A 160 -1.13 -12.20 14.33
C ILE A 160 -2.17 -11.67 13.34
N ASP A 161 -3.41 -12.11 13.55
CA ASP A 161 -4.57 -11.72 12.76
C ASP A 161 -4.88 -10.24 13.08
N ILE A 162 -4.30 -9.31 12.30
CA ILE A 162 -4.50 -7.85 12.43
C ILE A 162 -5.98 -7.44 12.20
N ARG A 163 -6.88 -8.41 11.97
CA ARG A 163 -8.32 -8.19 11.75
C ARG A 163 -9.22 -8.39 12.98
N LYS A 164 -8.68 -8.66 14.18
CA LYS A 164 -9.49 -8.76 15.41
C LYS A 164 -9.10 -7.73 16.46
N ALA A 165 -9.21 -6.46 16.12
CA ALA A 165 -9.28 -5.37 17.09
C ALA A 165 -10.29 -4.33 16.61
N THR A 166 -11.55 -4.74 16.50
CA THR A 166 -12.72 -3.86 16.47
C THR A 166 -13.97 -4.74 16.53
N THR A 167 -14.50 -4.94 17.73
CA THR A 167 -15.91 -5.24 17.95
C THR A 167 -16.42 -4.20 18.92
#